data_AF-A0A929JSV0-F1
#
_entry.id   AF-A0A929JSV0-F1
#
_cell.length_a   1.000
_cell.length_b   1.000
_cell.length_c   1.000
_cell.angle_alpha   90.00
_cell.angle_beta   90.00
_cell.angle_gamma   90.00
#
_symmetry.space_group_name_H-M   'P 1'
#
loop_
_entity.id
_entity.type
_entity.pdbx_description
1 polymer ?
#
loop_
_entity_poly.entity_id
_entity_poly.type
_entity_poly.pdbx_seq_one_letter_code
_entity_poly.pdbx_strand_id
1 'polypeptide(L)'
;MTQREYIDFKLYLTRPPEGQDTCQVALLPTPEVGETITPVTVSAEKGPSADQLPYLAGKSITLRQLVQFGKGLANWLLPEDTIRSLFAEALKRAGNEGGVRLRLIIADHSLKKWPWEYVYFDPLNGPDSMRGFLALEPRISIVRHEPLPFPHPEPVKEKMVLTNLRMVVAAASPKGQKELQIKKEVSTIKKALKDFNVEGIHIAVDLLMDATPPEVAQALQGTSSTYLFHFVGHGITESMSDPFTRGATKEEGYLFFIEDKSTKSEAKVGADDLAKYLQQAGVRLAVMSACYSGARNERYPWDSVAGAFAARAIPATVAMQYKVIDSIAIKFTQAFYSSLSSGLSIDEAMSFGRLSMYEEAAADLDSVVNVEWGVPVLYSRLPGGILVPELAERETETAKQIRMAIQQTVDTIEETGEVIGIKGKLEKGSYKIKQKVGTIKGEGKLVGWETNSL
;
A
#
# COMPACT_ATOMS: atom_id res chain seq x y z
N MET A 1 -8.82 15.92 17.34
CA MET A 1 -7.98 14.78 16.95
C MET A 1 -6.98 15.22 15.89
N THR A 2 -5.80 15.62 16.36
CA THR A 2 -4.60 15.87 15.55
C THR A 2 -4.22 14.67 14.69
N GLN A 3 -3.25 14.83 13.80
CA GLN A 3 -2.69 13.74 13.00
C GLN A 3 -2.33 12.53 13.86
N ARG A 4 -2.65 11.30 13.40
CA ARG A 4 -2.22 10.07 14.06
C ARG A 4 -0.70 10.00 14.03
N GLU A 5 -0.07 10.05 15.19
CA GLU A 5 1.37 9.84 15.33
C GLU A 5 1.70 8.35 15.28
N TYR A 6 2.71 7.98 14.50
CA TYR A 6 3.17 6.60 14.37
C TYR A 6 4.53 6.43 15.03
N ILE A 7 4.63 5.47 15.95
CA ILE A 7 5.91 4.94 16.42
C ILE A 7 6.58 4.23 15.24
N ASP A 8 7.75 4.69 14.81
CA ASP A 8 8.46 4.15 13.64
C ASP A 8 9.29 2.91 14.03
N PHE A 9 8.64 1.75 14.05
CA PHE A 9 9.19 0.44 14.42
C PHE A 9 10.04 -0.12 13.26
N LYS A 10 11.32 0.23 13.28
CA LYS A 10 12.28 0.02 12.18
C LYS A 10 12.88 -1.39 12.22
N LEU A 11 12.37 -2.28 11.39
CA LEU A 11 12.84 -3.65 11.28
C LEU A 11 13.86 -3.76 10.13
N TYR A 12 15.07 -4.20 10.46
CA TYR A 12 16.10 -4.54 9.48
C TYR A 12 16.07 -6.04 9.22
N LEU A 13 15.82 -6.44 7.97
CA LEU A 13 15.71 -7.83 7.55
C LEU A 13 16.86 -8.22 6.60
N THR A 14 17.52 -9.32 6.90
CA THR A 14 18.61 -9.87 6.08
C THR A 14 18.65 -11.41 6.17
N ARG A 15 19.56 -12.05 5.43
CA ARG A 15 19.93 -13.45 5.62
C ARG A 15 21.36 -13.53 6.17
N PRO A 16 21.68 -14.49 7.04
CA PRO A 16 23.05 -14.68 7.48
C PRO A 16 23.93 -15.15 6.32
N PRO A 17 25.24 -14.85 6.36
CA PRO A 17 26.19 -15.24 5.31
C PRO A 17 26.25 -16.74 5.01
N GLU A 18 25.98 -17.60 6.00
CA GLU A 18 26.14 -19.06 5.91
C GLU A 18 24.83 -19.85 5.99
N GLY A 19 23.66 -19.18 5.95
CA GLY A 19 22.35 -19.84 6.11
C GLY A 19 21.34 -19.38 5.06
N GLN A 20 21.32 -20.05 3.90
CA GLN A 20 20.38 -19.76 2.81
C GLN A 20 18.90 -19.93 3.21
N ASP A 21 18.64 -20.61 4.32
CA ASP A 21 17.28 -20.93 4.79
C ASP A 21 17.00 -20.34 6.17
N THR A 22 17.44 -19.11 6.45
CA THR A 22 17.12 -18.43 7.70
C THR A 22 16.86 -16.94 7.46
N CYS A 23 16.06 -16.33 8.32
CA CYS A 23 15.83 -14.89 8.32
C CYS A 23 16.47 -14.29 9.57
N GLN A 24 17.26 -13.24 9.39
CA GLN A 24 17.76 -12.41 10.48
C GLN A 24 17.00 -11.10 10.52
N VAL A 25 16.51 -10.76 11.71
CA VAL A 25 15.78 -9.52 11.93
C VAL A 25 16.33 -8.80 13.16
N ALA A 26 16.48 -7.48 13.04
CA ALA A 26 16.84 -6.60 14.15
C ALA A 26 15.86 -5.43 14.22
N LEU A 27 15.52 -5.00 15.43
CA LEU A 27 14.89 -3.71 15.66
C LEU A 27 15.99 -2.66 15.76
N LEU A 28 16.02 -1.74 14.80
CA LEU A 28 16.88 -0.56 14.85
C LEU A 28 16.38 0.45 15.89
N PRO A 29 17.25 1.37 16.36
CA PRO A 29 16.90 2.38 17.37
C PRO A 29 15.54 3.03 17.13
N THR A 30 14.59 2.69 18.00
CA THR A 30 13.22 3.20 18.02
C THR A 30 13.02 3.89 19.38
N PRO A 31 13.09 5.23 19.46
CA PRO A 31 13.15 5.97 20.73
C PRO A 31 12.08 5.56 21.76
N GLU A 32 10.91 5.19 21.28
CA GLU A 32 9.75 4.88 22.09
C GLU A 32 9.81 3.48 22.70
N VAL A 33 10.60 2.53 22.18
CA VAL A 33 10.63 1.15 22.70
C VAL A 33 12.02 0.52 22.78
N GLY A 34 13.06 1.19 22.27
CA GLY A 34 14.44 0.74 22.28
C GLY A 34 14.88 0.08 20.97
N GLU A 35 15.79 -0.88 21.08
CA GLU A 35 16.44 -1.59 19.98
C GLU A 35 16.84 -3.00 20.39
N THR A 36 17.21 -3.83 19.43
CA THR A 36 17.86 -5.12 19.70
C THR A 36 19.36 -5.00 19.55
N ILE A 37 20.11 -5.40 20.59
CA ILE A 37 21.59 -5.39 20.58
C ILE A 37 22.14 -6.40 19.53
N THR A 38 21.50 -7.57 19.43
CA THR A 38 21.90 -8.63 18.49
C THR A 38 20.72 -8.98 17.59
N PRO A 39 20.91 -9.13 16.26
CA PRO A 39 19.88 -9.64 15.37
C PRO A 39 19.37 -11.01 15.81
N VAL A 40 18.06 -11.20 15.77
CA VAL A 40 17.41 -12.48 16.05
C VAL A 40 17.42 -13.30 14.77
N THR A 41 17.97 -14.52 14.84
CA THR A 41 17.96 -15.47 13.72
C THR A 41 16.81 -16.44 13.87
N VAL A 42 16.00 -16.59 12.83
CA VAL A 42 14.83 -17.48 12.78
C VAL A 42 15.04 -18.49 11.66
N SER A 43 14.84 -19.78 11.95
CA SER A 43 14.95 -20.84 10.95
C SER A 43 13.88 -20.73 9.87
N ALA A 44 14.15 -21.21 8.65
CA ALA A 44 13.14 -21.25 7.60
C ALA A 44 11.96 -22.15 7.93
N GLU A 45 12.16 -23.19 8.75
CA GLU A 45 11.09 -24.08 9.19
C GLU A 45 9.98 -23.34 9.96
N LYS A 46 10.33 -22.25 10.66
CA LYS A 46 9.37 -21.39 11.35
C LYS A 46 8.80 -20.29 10.44
N GLY A 47 9.32 -20.16 9.24
CA GLY A 47 8.98 -19.12 8.26
C GLY A 47 7.72 -19.42 7.44
N PRO A 48 7.39 -18.52 6.50
CA PRO A 48 6.32 -18.75 5.53
C PRO A 48 6.68 -19.86 4.54
N SER A 49 5.72 -20.72 4.20
CA SER A 49 5.88 -21.71 3.13
C SER A 49 5.73 -21.04 1.76
N ALA A 50 6.75 -21.19 0.91
CA ALA A 50 6.72 -20.70 -0.48
C ALA A 50 5.63 -21.37 -1.33
N ASP A 51 5.20 -22.58 -0.95
CA ASP A 51 4.16 -23.34 -1.65
C ASP A 51 2.79 -22.66 -1.59
N GLN A 52 2.60 -21.71 -0.65
CA GLN A 52 1.37 -20.92 -0.54
C GLN A 52 1.33 -19.73 -1.51
N LEU A 53 2.48 -19.29 -2.04
CA LEU A 53 2.56 -18.11 -2.92
C LEU A 53 1.71 -18.24 -4.20
N PRO A 54 1.69 -19.39 -4.91
CA PRO A 54 0.84 -19.55 -6.09
C PRO A 54 -0.66 -19.44 -5.76
N TYR A 55 -1.11 -20.00 -4.64
CA TYR A 55 -2.51 -19.91 -4.20
C TYR A 55 -2.89 -18.49 -3.81
N LEU A 56 -1.99 -17.79 -3.12
CA LEU A 56 -2.18 -16.38 -2.76
C LEU A 56 -2.24 -15.49 -4.00
N ALA A 57 -1.27 -15.62 -4.91
CA ALA A 57 -1.23 -14.85 -6.16
C ALA A 57 -2.41 -15.19 -7.09
N GLY A 58 -2.88 -16.44 -7.06
CA GLY A 58 -4.01 -16.96 -7.81
C GLY A 58 -5.39 -16.75 -7.17
N LYS A 59 -5.45 -16.15 -5.97
CA LYS A 59 -6.71 -15.86 -5.23
C LYS A 59 -7.51 -17.13 -4.89
N SER A 60 -6.83 -18.23 -4.62
CA SER A 60 -7.42 -19.54 -4.33
C SER A 60 -7.03 -20.10 -2.96
N ILE A 61 -6.41 -19.27 -2.12
CA ILE A 61 -5.98 -19.63 -0.76
C ILE A 61 -7.15 -19.62 0.22
N THR A 62 -7.23 -20.62 1.09
CA THR A 62 -8.22 -20.65 2.18
C THR A 62 -7.82 -19.75 3.34
N LEU A 63 -8.76 -19.38 4.21
CA LEU A 63 -8.44 -18.59 5.40
C LEU A 63 -7.42 -19.32 6.30
N ARG A 64 -7.57 -20.62 6.52
CA ARG A 64 -6.63 -21.45 7.30
C ARG A 64 -5.22 -21.38 6.74
N GLN A 65 -5.08 -21.56 5.43
CA GLN A 65 -3.79 -21.50 4.74
C GLN A 65 -3.18 -20.10 4.85
N LEU A 66 -3.99 -19.05 4.68
CA LEU A 66 -3.53 -17.68 4.78
C LEU A 66 -3.06 -17.32 6.19
N VAL A 67 -3.78 -17.78 7.23
CA VAL A 67 -3.38 -17.55 8.62
C VAL A 67 -2.08 -18.30 8.94
N GLN A 68 -1.94 -19.56 8.51
CA GLN A 68 -0.69 -20.33 8.68
C GLN A 68 0.49 -19.63 7.99
N PHE A 69 0.28 -19.18 6.75
CA PHE A 69 1.27 -18.42 6.00
C PHE A 69 1.65 -17.10 6.69
N GLY A 70 0.64 -16.35 7.16
CA GLY A 70 0.83 -15.10 7.88
C GLY A 70 1.55 -15.26 9.22
N LYS A 71 1.30 -16.35 9.94
CA LYS A 71 2.04 -16.72 11.17
C LYS A 71 3.51 -17.01 10.86
N GLY A 72 3.79 -17.68 9.73
CA GLY A 72 5.15 -17.89 9.24
C GLY A 72 5.88 -16.56 8.93
N LEU A 73 5.19 -15.63 8.24
CA LEU A 73 5.71 -14.27 8.04
C LEU A 73 5.98 -13.56 9.37
N ALA A 74 5.05 -13.65 10.34
CA ALA A 74 5.20 -13.05 11.65
C ALA A 74 6.36 -13.64 12.46
N ASN A 75 6.64 -14.93 12.33
CA ASN A 75 7.79 -15.55 13.00
C ASN A 75 9.12 -14.99 12.48
N TRP A 76 9.23 -14.73 11.18
CA TRP A 76 10.41 -14.06 10.60
C TRP A 76 10.46 -12.58 10.93
N LEU A 77 9.33 -11.87 10.88
CA LEU A 77 9.29 -10.42 11.02
C LEU A 77 9.30 -9.94 12.48
N LEU A 78 8.56 -10.66 13.34
CA LEU A 78 8.31 -10.38 14.75
C LEU A 78 8.57 -11.65 15.58
N PRO A 79 9.82 -12.14 15.63
CA PRO A 79 10.16 -13.33 16.40
C PRO A 79 9.82 -13.17 17.88
N GLU A 80 9.56 -14.32 18.51
CA GLU A 80 9.18 -14.42 19.91
C GLU A 80 10.21 -13.81 20.87
N ASP A 81 9.75 -13.58 22.10
CA ASP A 81 10.50 -13.03 23.24
C ASP A 81 10.91 -11.56 23.11
N THR A 82 11.79 -11.20 22.17
CA THR A 82 12.37 -9.85 22.14
C THR A 82 11.57 -8.91 21.25
N ILE A 83 11.61 -9.10 19.93
CA ILE A 83 11.02 -8.16 18.97
C ILE A 83 9.50 -8.12 19.11
N ARG A 84 8.85 -9.28 19.26
CA ARG A 84 7.39 -9.36 19.46
C ARG A 84 6.93 -8.64 20.73
N SER A 85 7.69 -8.72 21.82
CA SER A 85 7.38 -8.00 23.07
C SER A 85 7.55 -6.49 22.91
N LEU A 86 8.61 -6.04 22.22
CA LEU A 86 8.81 -4.63 21.90
C LEU A 86 7.72 -4.08 20.97
N PHE A 87 7.25 -4.90 20.03
CA PHE A 87 6.12 -4.54 19.17
C PHE A 87 4.81 -4.41 19.96
N ALA A 88 4.52 -5.34 20.88
CA ALA A 88 3.38 -5.25 21.77
C ALA A 88 3.44 -4.00 22.68
N GLU A 89 4.63 -3.67 23.19
CA GLU A 89 4.86 -2.45 23.97
C GLU A 89 4.68 -1.18 23.09
N ALA A 90 5.11 -1.20 21.83
CA ALA A 90 4.89 -0.10 20.89
C ALA A 90 3.38 0.13 20.68
N LEU A 91 2.60 -0.94 20.46
CA LEU A 91 1.14 -0.84 20.34
C LEU A 91 0.50 -0.25 21.61
N LYS A 92 0.97 -0.68 22.78
CA LYS A 92 0.49 -0.16 24.07
C LYS A 92 0.81 1.33 24.24
N ARG A 93 2.01 1.77 23.88
CA ARG A 93 2.45 3.17 23.96
C ARG A 93 1.72 4.07 22.97
N ALA A 94 1.48 3.58 21.76
CA ALA A 94 0.73 4.31 20.74
C ALA A 94 -0.73 4.59 21.17
N GLY A 95 -1.32 3.70 21.99
CA GLY A 95 -2.69 3.87 22.46
C GLY A 95 -3.73 3.81 21.33
N ASN A 96 -4.88 4.46 21.54
CA ASN A 96 -5.99 4.44 20.57
C ASN A 96 -5.89 5.56 19.52
N GLU A 97 -5.24 6.66 19.88
CA GLU A 97 -5.05 7.84 19.03
C GLU A 97 -3.79 7.75 18.17
N GLY A 98 -2.78 6.98 18.58
CA GLY A 98 -1.53 6.75 17.83
C GLY A 98 -1.53 5.47 17.01
N GLY A 99 -0.40 5.18 16.35
CA GLY A 99 -0.19 3.96 15.59
C GLY A 99 1.24 3.43 15.66
N VAL A 100 1.48 2.28 15.06
CA VAL A 100 2.82 1.69 14.89
C VAL A 100 3.08 1.51 13.40
N ARG A 101 4.15 2.11 12.90
CA ARG A 101 4.62 1.90 11.53
C ARG A 101 5.68 0.82 11.55
N LEU A 102 5.35 -0.35 11.01
CA LEU A 102 6.29 -1.40 10.67
C LEU A 102 7.08 -0.96 9.43
N ARG A 103 8.24 -0.33 9.64
CA ARG A 103 9.13 0.09 8.57
C ARG A 103 10.12 -1.03 8.27
N LEU A 104 9.91 -1.69 7.13
CA LEU A 104 10.66 -2.86 6.70
C LEU A 104 11.85 -2.45 5.86
N ILE A 105 13.04 -2.44 6.46
CA ILE A 105 14.31 -2.21 5.78
C ILE A 105 14.85 -3.57 5.34
N ILE A 106 14.52 -3.97 4.12
CA ILE A 106 14.82 -5.30 3.59
C ILE A 106 16.13 -5.23 2.82
N ALA A 107 17.24 -5.57 3.48
CA ALA A 107 18.57 -5.52 2.89
C ALA A 107 18.82 -6.65 1.89
N ASP A 108 18.36 -7.86 2.21
CA ASP A 108 18.51 -9.02 1.33
C ASP A 108 17.39 -9.05 0.26
N HIS A 109 17.76 -9.09 -1.02
CA HIS A 109 16.81 -9.05 -2.12
C HIS A 109 15.89 -10.28 -2.19
N SER A 110 16.34 -11.45 -1.73
CA SER A 110 15.53 -12.67 -1.68
C SER A 110 14.33 -12.54 -0.74
N LEU A 111 14.40 -11.62 0.23
CA LEU A 111 13.34 -11.35 1.20
C LEU A 111 12.29 -10.35 0.67
N LYS A 112 12.58 -9.62 -0.42
CA LYS A 112 11.69 -8.57 -0.96
C LYS A 112 10.46 -9.13 -1.67
N LYS A 113 10.53 -10.37 -2.16
CA LYS A 113 9.42 -11.07 -2.83
C LYS A 113 8.31 -11.51 -1.89
N TRP A 114 8.60 -11.62 -0.60
CA TRP A 114 7.59 -12.05 0.38
C TRP A 114 6.53 -10.96 0.57
N PRO A 115 5.25 -11.35 0.65
CA PRO A 115 4.15 -10.40 0.77
C PRO A 115 3.90 -10.08 2.25
N TRP A 116 4.78 -9.26 2.81
CA TRP A 116 4.77 -8.87 4.24
C TRP A 116 3.46 -8.24 4.72
N GLU A 117 2.62 -7.79 3.79
CA GLU A 117 1.30 -7.25 4.07
C GLU A 117 0.33 -8.31 4.65
N TYR A 118 0.62 -9.61 4.48
CA TYR A 118 -0.18 -10.70 5.06
C TYR A 118 0.35 -11.23 6.40
N VAL A 119 1.24 -10.49 7.07
CA VAL A 119 1.70 -10.85 8.43
C VAL A 119 0.50 -10.99 9.36
N TYR A 120 0.46 -12.10 10.10
CA TYR A 120 -0.59 -12.42 11.06
C TYR A 120 -0.05 -12.39 12.48
N PHE A 121 -0.59 -11.50 13.32
CA PHE A 121 -0.34 -11.49 14.75
C PHE A 121 -1.56 -10.89 15.47
N ASP A 122 -2.24 -11.71 16.27
CA ASP A 122 -3.35 -11.28 17.11
C ASP A 122 -2.87 -11.14 18.56
N PRO A 123 -2.68 -9.90 19.08
CA PRO A 123 -2.21 -9.69 20.45
C PRO A 123 -3.21 -10.17 21.51
N LEU A 124 -4.48 -10.40 21.14
CA LEU A 124 -5.52 -10.89 22.04
C LEU A 124 -5.62 -12.42 22.04
N ASN A 125 -4.79 -13.11 21.24
CA ASN A 125 -4.80 -14.57 21.11
C ASN A 125 -6.20 -15.14 20.84
N GLY A 126 -6.98 -14.45 19.99
CA GLY A 126 -8.30 -14.93 19.58
C GLY A 126 -8.21 -16.10 18.59
N PRO A 127 -9.37 -16.68 18.24
CA PRO A 127 -9.42 -17.69 17.18
C PRO A 127 -8.96 -17.10 15.85
N ASP A 128 -8.39 -17.97 15.01
CA ASP A 128 -7.90 -17.62 13.68
C ASP A 128 -9.01 -16.94 12.87
N SER A 129 -8.78 -15.67 12.49
CA SER A 129 -9.76 -14.83 11.81
C SER A 129 -9.09 -13.67 11.09
N MET A 130 -9.83 -12.93 10.26
CA MET A 130 -9.27 -11.79 9.54
C MET A 130 -8.72 -10.68 10.45
N ARG A 131 -9.13 -10.63 11.74
CA ARG A 131 -8.66 -9.67 12.74
C ARG A 131 -7.15 -9.73 12.97
N GLY A 132 -6.54 -10.91 12.87
CA GLY A 132 -5.13 -11.08 13.16
C GLY A 132 -4.19 -10.55 12.07
N PHE A 133 -4.69 -10.17 10.89
CA PHE A 133 -3.83 -9.61 9.84
C PHE A 133 -3.51 -8.15 10.12
N LEU A 134 -2.22 -7.86 10.30
CA LEU A 134 -1.76 -6.54 10.74
C LEU A 134 -2.08 -5.43 9.75
N ALA A 135 -2.11 -5.72 8.44
CA ALA A 135 -2.46 -4.74 7.41
C ALA A 135 -3.93 -4.29 7.43
N LEU A 136 -4.80 -5.00 8.17
CA LEU A 136 -6.22 -4.66 8.37
C LEU A 136 -6.46 -3.98 9.73
N GLU A 137 -5.47 -3.98 10.63
CA GLU A 137 -5.53 -3.19 11.88
C GLU A 137 -5.20 -1.73 11.55
N PRO A 138 -6.14 -0.79 11.73
CA PRO A 138 -5.94 0.58 11.25
C PRO A 138 -4.80 1.34 11.95
N ARG A 139 -4.43 0.93 13.16
CA ARG A 139 -3.30 1.50 13.90
C ARG A 139 -1.95 1.04 13.37
N ILE A 140 -1.91 0.01 12.52
CA ILE A 140 -0.68 -0.53 11.99
C ILE A 140 -0.50 -0.07 10.54
N SER A 141 0.66 0.50 10.26
CA SER A 141 1.12 0.77 8.90
C SER A 141 2.27 -0.15 8.54
N ILE A 142 2.27 -0.66 7.31
CA ILE A 142 3.37 -1.49 6.78
C ILE A 142 4.00 -0.73 5.63
N VAL A 143 5.28 -0.36 5.79
CA VAL A 143 6.05 0.42 4.82
C VAL A 143 7.28 -0.36 4.43
N ARG A 144 7.43 -0.66 3.14
CA ARG A 144 8.68 -1.18 2.58
C ARG A 144 9.66 -0.03 2.38
N HIS A 145 10.87 -0.19 2.88
CA HIS A 145 11.91 0.84 2.87
C HIS A 145 13.16 0.32 2.16
N GLU A 146 13.57 1.00 1.09
CA GLU A 146 14.80 0.69 0.37
C GLU A 146 16.00 1.42 0.99
N PRO A 147 17.03 0.71 1.50
CA PRO A 147 18.24 1.31 2.04
C PRO A 147 19.12 1.81 0.89
N LEU A 148 18.88 3.04 0.44
CA LEU A 148 19.61 3.69 -0.65
C LEU A 148 20.71 4.61 -0.10
N PRO A 149 21.82 4.81 -0.85
CA PRO A 149 22.94 5.67 -0.46
C PRO A 149 22.64 7.17 -0.60
N PHE A 150 21.40 7.55 -0.91
CA PHE A 150 20.95 8.93 -1.01
C PHE A 150 20.33 9.40 0.32
N PRO A 151 20.30 10.71 0.60
CA PRO A 151 19.56 11.25 1.74
C PRO A 151 18.09 10.84 1.75
N HIS A 152 17.44 10.95 2.91
CA HIS A 152 15.99 10.89 2.94
C HIS A 152 15.41 12.10 2.21
N PRO A 153 14.27 11.94 1.49
CA PRO A 153 13.56 13.07 0.93
C PRO A 153 13.20 14.05 2.04
N GLU A 154 13.61 15.30 1.90
CA GLU A 154 13.23 16.36 2.82
C GLU A 154 11.72 16.66 2.70
N PRO A 155 11.03 16.99 3.80
CA PRO A 155 9.74 17.66 3.72
C PRO A 155 9.89 18.92 2.85
N VAL A 156 8.87 19.26 2.06
CA VAL A 156 8.90 20.51 1.29
C VAL A 156 8.91 21.66 2.30
N LYS A 157 10.04 22.39 2.40
CA LYS A 157 10.28 23.43 3.41
C LYS A 157 9.72 24.80 3.02
N GLU A 158 9.37 24.98 1.74
CA GLU A 158 8.88 26.25 1.24
C GLU A 158 7.39 26.38 1.52
N LYS A 159 7.04 27.26 2.48
CA LYS A 159 5.67 27.79 2.67
C LYS A 159 5.07 28.42 1.41
N MET A 160 5.89 28.63 0.37
CA MET A 160 5.45 29.08 -0.94
C MET A 160 5.10 27.87 -1.80
N VAL A 161 3.88 27.87 -2.35
CA VAL A 161 3.44 27.03 -3.50
C VAL A 161 2.94 25.60 -3.22
N LEU A 162 2.52 25.24 -2.00
CA LEU A 162 1.67 24.03 -1.85
C LEU A 162 0.17 24.34 -1.95
N THR A 163 -0.20 25.53 -2.44
CA THR A 163 -1.60 25.87 -2.68
C THR A 163 -2.17 25.23 -3.94
N ASN A 164 -1.32 24.81 -4.89
CA ASN A 164 -1.70 24.17 -6.15
C ASN A 164 -0.80 22.97 -6.44
N LEU A 165 -1.19 21.79 -5.95
CA LEU A 165 -0.50 20.53 -6.24
C LEU A 165 -0.93 20.04 -7.62
N ARG A 166 0.02 19.87 -8.53
CA ARG A 166 -0.27 19.26 -9.83
C ARG A 166 -0.24 17.74 -9.74
N MET A 167 -1.29 17.11 -10.26
CA MET A 167 -1.43 15.66 -10.38
C MET A 167 -1.61 15.27 -11.83
N VAL A 168 -0.82 14.32 -12.32
CA VAL A 168 -1.03 13.70 -13.64
C VAL A 168 -1.66 12.32 -13.45
N VAL A 169 -2.80 12.09 -14.09
CA VAL A 169 -3.44 10.77 -14.18
C VAL A 169 -3.31 10.27 -15.61
N ALA A 170 -2.48 9.25 -15.81
CA ALA A 170 -2.31 8.58 -17.09
C ALA A 170 -3.10 7.26 -17.11
N ALA A 171 -4.09 7.15 -18.00
CA ALA A 171 -4.93 5.98 -18.12
C ALA A 171 -4.79 5.35 -19.51
N ALA A 172 -4.45 4.06 -19.55
CA ALA A 172 -4.29 3.31 -20.79
C ALA A 172 -4.90 1.91 -20.70
N SER A 173 -5.69 1.54 -21.71
CA SER A 173 -6.27 0.21 -21.88
C SER A 173 -6.19 -0.17 -23.37
N PRO A 174 -4.98 -0.51 -23.88
CA PRO A 174 -4.79 -0.87 -25.28
C PRO A 174 -5.57 -2.13 -25.67
N LYS A 175 -5.86 -2.27 -26.97
CA LYS A 175 -6.37 -3.53 -27.54
C LYS A 175 -5.34 -4.63 -27.40
N GLY A 176 -5.80 -5.84 -27.11
CA GLY A 176 -4.94 -7.00 -26.84
C GLY A 176 -4.84 -7.33 -25.35
N GLN A 177 -5.13 -6.35 -24.49
CA GLN A 177 -5.25 -6.55 -23.04
C GLN A 177 -6.72 -6.71 -22.62
N LYS A 178 -6.95 -7.22 -21.40
CA LYS A 178 -8.29 -7.30 -20.82
C LYS A 178 -8.83 -5.88 -20.60
N GLU A 179 -10.02 -5.59 -21.09
CA GLU A 179 -10.63 -4.26 -20.91
C GLU A 179 -10.76 -3.87 -19.42
N LEU A 180 -10.25 -2.68 -19.09
CA LEU A 180 -10.32 -2.08 -17.76
C LEU A 180 -11.41 -1.00 -17.70
N GLN A 181 -12.02 -0.80 -16.53
CA GLN A 181 -12.98 0.29 -16.30
C GLN A 181 -12.27 1.64 -16.08
N ILE A 182 -11.34 2.02 -16.96
CA ILE A 182 -10.50 3.22 -16.81
C ILE A 182 -11.32 4.49 -16.62
N LYS A 183 -12.47 4.63 -17.28
CA LYS A 183 -13.37 5.78 -17.12
C LYS A 183 -13.95 5.85 -15.71
N LYS A 184 -14.29 4.69 -15.12
CA LYS A 184 -14.83 4.59 -13.76
C LYS A 184 -13.75 4.92 -12.74
N GLU A 185 -12.54 4.39 -12.89
CA GLU A 185 -11.43 4.71 -11.97
C GLU A 185 -11.06 6.19 -12.03
N VAL A 186 -10.89 6.75 -13.24
CA VAL A 186 -10.56 8.17 -13.43
C VAL A 186 -11.67 9.09 -12.90
N SER A 187 -12.95 8.78 -13.13
CA SER A 187 -14.05 9.56 -12.56
C SER A 187 -14.12 9.43 -11.03
N THR A 188 -13.74 8.29 -10.47
CA THR A 188 -13.64 8.07 -9.03
C THR A 188 -12.54 8.94 -8.41
N ILE A 189 -11.35 8.99 -9.02
CA ILE A 189 -10.25 9.89 -8.61
C ILE A 189 -10.73 11.34 -8.65
N LYS A 190 -11.30 11.77 -9.79
CA LYS A 190 -11.83 13.12 -9.94
C LYS A 190 -12.87 13.46 -8.88
N LYS A 191 -13.77 12.54 -8.55
CA LYS A 191 -14.80 12.76 -7.53
C LYS A 191 -14.19 12.88 -6.14
N ALA A 192 -13.27 11.98 -5.77
CA ALA A 192 -12.58 12.01 -4.48
C ALA A 192 -11.75 13.29 -4.28
N LEU A 193 -11.22 13.85 -5.37
CA LEU A 193 -10.44 15.09 -5.36
C LEU A 193 -11.29 16.35 -5.60
N LYS A 194 -12.47 16.26 -6.21
CA LYS A 194 -13.36 17.42 -6.42
C LYS A 194 -13.83 18.00 -5.09
N ASP A 195 -14.09 17.13 -4.14
CA ASP A 195 -14.53 17.49 -2.79
C ASP A 195 -13.34 17.75 -1.85
N PHE A 196 -12.12 17.80 -2.39
CA PHE A 196 -10.93 18.24 -1.68
C PHE A 196 -11.07 19.72 -1.31
N ASN A 197 -11.49 19.98 -0.07
CA ASN A 197 -11.68 21.32 0.43
C ASN A 197 -10.81 21.53 1.66
N VAL A 198 -9.49 21.57 1.45
CA VAL A 198 -8.56 22.10 2.45
C VAL A 198 -8.26 23.55 2.09
N GLU A 199 -8.56 24.45 3.03
CA GLU A 199 -8.43 25.89 2.81
C GLU A 199 -7.05 26.25 2.26
N GLY A 200 -6.99 26.82 1.06
CA GLY A 200 -5.73 27.22 0.44
C GLY A 200 -4.88 26.09 -0.14
N ILE A 201 -5.37 24.85 -0.28
CA ILE A 201 -4.69 23.77 -1.01
C ILE A 201 -5.64 23.21 -2.07
N HIS A 202 -5.19 23.21 -3.32
CA HIS A 202 -5.93 22.75 -4.48
C HIS A 202 -5.11 21.71 -5.23
N ILE A 203 -5.74 20.62 -5.66
CA ILE A 203 -5.08 19.60 -6.51
C ILE A 203 -5.57 19.79 -7.94
N ALA A 204 -4.69 20.26 -8.83
CA ALA A 204 -4.97 20.39 -10.25
C ALA A 204 -4.70 19.05 -10.94
N VAL A 205 -5.74 18.43 -11.50
CA VAL A 205 -5.67 17.10 -12.12
C VAL A 205 -5.60 17.21 -13.64
N ASP A 206 -4.46 16.84 -14.21
CA ASP A 206 -4.26 16.65 -15.64
C ASP A 206 -4.56 15.21 -16.02
N LEU A 207 -5.57 15.01 -16.86
CA LEU A 207 -5.95 13.68 -17.34
C LEU A 207 -5.40 13.40 -18.72
N LEU A 208 -4.72 12.26 -18.85
CA LEU A 208 -4.33 11.66 -20.11
C LEU A 208 -5.15 10.38 -20.31
N MET A 209 -6.27 10.49 -21.03
CA MET A 209 -7.06 9.32 -21.46
C MET A 209 -6.44 8.72 -22.72
N ASP A 210 -6.40 7.39 -22.79
CA ASP A 210 -5.69 6.67 -23.86
C ASP A 210 -4.22 7.15 -23.93
N ALA A 211 -3.57 7.26 -22.77
CA ALA A 211 -2.26 7.88 -22.62
C ALA A 211 -1.18 7.19 -23.49
N THR A 212 -0.44 8.00 -24.26
CA THR A 212 0.72 7.53 -25.02
C THR A 212 2.04 7.87 -24.29
N PRO A 213 3.13 7.13 -24.53
CA PRO A 213 4.42 7.46 -23.92
C PRO A 213 4.88 8.91 -24.20
N PRO A 214 4.76 9.46 -25.43
CA PRO A 214 5.07 10.87 -25.68
C PRO A 214 4.23 11.86 -24.89
N GLU A 215 2.92 11.61 -24.72
CA GLU A 215 2.03 12.48 -23.94
C GLU A 215 2.38 12.47 -22.45
N VAL A 216 2.71 11.30 -21.91
CA VAL A 216 3.15 11.15 -20.52
C VAL A 216 4.48 11.87 -20.31
N ALA A 217 5.44 11.67 -21.21
CA ALA A 217 6.72 12.37 -21.17
C ALA A 217 6.52 13.88 -21.21
N GLN A 218 5.65 14.39 -22.10
CA GLN A 218 5.32 15.81 -22.21
C GLN A 218 4.67 16.36 -20.94
N ALA A 219 3.70 15.64 -20.35
CA ALA A 219 3.04 16.07 -19.13
C ALA A 219 3.97 16.11 -17.91
N LEU A 220 5.05 15.31 -17.93
CA LEU A 220 6.08 15.24 -16.90
C LEU A 220 7.31 16.11 -17.22
N GLN A 221 7.28 16.96 -18.25
CA GLN A 221 8.39 17.89 -18.53
C GLN A 221 8.52 18.96 -17.44
N GLY A 222 9.75 19.42 -17.22
CA GLY A 222 10.09 20.48 -16.27
C GLY A 222 10.30 19.99 -14.83
N THR A 223 11.19 20.64 -14.09
CA THR A 223 11.49 20.30 -12.69
C THR A 223 10.36 20.73 -11.75
N SER A 224 9.99 19.85 -10.82
CA SER A 224 8.90 20.08 -9.87
C SER A 224 7.56 20.40 -10.55
N SER A 225 7.35 19.92 -11.77
CA SER A 225 6.14 20.15 -12.54
C SER A 225 4.98 19.28 -12.09
N THR A 226 5.24 18.17 -11.40
CA THR A 226 4.20 17.20 -11.00
C THR A 226 4.47 16.70 -9.60
N TYR A 227 3.50 16.85 -8.70
CA TYR A 227 3.61 16.40 -7.32
C TYR A 227 3.14 14.95 -7.15
N LEU A 228 2.03 14.62 -7.79
CA LEU A 228 1.36 13.32 -7.75
C LEU A 228 1.29 12.73 -9.15
N PHE A 229 1.66 11.46 -9.30
CA PHE A 229 1.44 10.73 -10.53
C PHE A 229 0.59 9.49 -10.25
N HIS A 230 -0.43 9.27 -11.06
CA HIS A 230 -1.25 8.06 -10.97
C HIS A 230 -1.35 7.40 -12.35
N PHE A 231 -1.01 6.12 -12.41
CA PHE A 231 -1.18 5.30 -13.60
C PHE A 231 -2.31 4.30 -13.41
N VAL A 232 -3.26 4.28 -14.34
CA VAL A 232 -4.29 3.24 -14.47
C VAL A 232 -4.01 2.45 -15.74
N GLY A 233 -3.71 1.16 -15.61
CA GLY A 233 -3.47 0.33 -16.78
C GLY A 233 -2.96 -1.05 -16.45
N HIS A 234 -2.38 -1.70 -17.45
CA HIS A 234 -1.80 -3.03 -17.28
C HIS A 234 -0.31 -2.93 -16.93
N GLY A 235 0.11 -3.86 -16.08
CA GLY A 235 1.50 -4.12 -15.78
C GLY A 235 1.78 -5.61 -15.78
N ILE A 236 3.01 -5.97 -16.12
CA ILE A 236 3.50 -7.34 -16.12
C ILE A 236 4.94 -7.39 -15.62
N THR A 237 5.35 -8.59 -15.21
CA THR A 237 6.76 -8.95 -15.06
C THR A 237 7.08 -9.99 -16.12
N GLU A 238 8.07 -9.73 -16.97
CA GLU A 238 8.54 -10.68 -17.98
C GLU A 238 9.88 -11.26 -17.56
N SER A 239 10.03 -12.58 -17.69
CA SER A 239 11.30 -13.27 -17.50
C SER A 239 11.97 -13.45 -18.86
N MET A 240 13.20 -12.99 -18.99
CA MET A 240 13.99 -13.02 -20.22
C MET A 240 15.35 -13.67 -19.95
N SER A 241 16.01 -14.19 -20.98
CA SER A 241 17.41 -14.61 -20.84
C SER A 241 18.29 -13.41 -20.50
N ASP A 242 19.17 -13.58 -19.51
CA ASP A 242 20.13 -12.57 -19.12
C ASP A 242 21.26 -12.48 -20.18
N PRO A 243 21.40 -11.35 -20.89
CA PRO A 243 22.40 -11.22 -21.95
C PRO A 243 23.84 -11.17 -21.41
N PHE A 244 24.01 -10.89 -20.11
CA PHE A 244 25.33 -10.75 -19.47
C PHE A 244 25.73 -11.98 -18.67
N THR A 245 24.79 -12.86 -18.34
CA THR A 245 25.09 -14.10 -17.61
C THR A 245 24.48 -15.33 -18.26
N ARG A 246 25.35 -16.23 -18.75
CA ARG A 246 24.94 -17.46 -19.43
C ARG A 246 24.07 -18.33 -18.53
N GLY A 247 22.91 -18.73 -19.03
CA GLY A 247 21.97 -19.63 -18.35
C GLY A 247 21.16 -18.97 -17.23
N ALA A 248 21.29 -17.66 -17.06
CA ALA A 248 20.49 -16.90 -16.11
C ALA A 248 19.26 -16.27 -16.77
N THR A 249 18.27 -15.95 -15.96
CA THR A 249 17.12 -15.13 -16.34
C THR A 249 17.16 -13.78 -15.62
N LYS A 250 16.62 -12.77 -16.29
CA LYS A 250 16.32 -11.44 -15.74
C LYS A 250 14.81 -11.26 -15.75
N GLU A 251 14.28 -10.69 -14.68
CA GLU A 251 12.87 -10.34 -14.56
C GLU A 251 12.70 -8.82 -14.59
N GLU A 252 11.94 -8.32 -15.55
CA GLU A 252 11.75 -6.89 -15.77
C GLU A 252 10.27 -6.51 -15.74
N GLY A 253 9.99 -5.37 -15.09
CA GLY A 253 8.65 -4.81 -14.97
C GLY A 253 8.32 -3.89 -16.14
N TYR A 254 7.16 -4.11 -16.75
CA TYR A 254 6.66 -3.31 -17.85
C TYR A 254 5.25 -2.79 -17.58
N LEU A 255 4.94 -1.64 -18.19
CA LEU A 255 3.63 -1.00 -18.20
C LEU A 255 3.15 -0.83 -19.64
N PHE A 256 1.85 -1.04 -19.87
CA PHE A 256 1.27 -0.91 -21.20
C PHE A 256 0.57 0.43 -21.38
N PHE A 257 1.03 1.19 -22.36
CA PHE A 257 0.44 2.45 -22.82
C PHE A 257 -0.22 2.27 -24.19
N ILE A 258 -0.85 3.33 -24.70
CA ILE A 258 -1.30 3.38 -26.09
C ILE A 258 -0.13 3.81 -26.98
N GLU A 259 0.21 3.03 -28.00
CA GLU A 259 1.17 3.45 -29.03
C GLU A 259 0.46 4.38 -30.03
N ASP A 260 -0.65 3.91 -30.59
CA ASP A 260 -1.46 4.64 -31.57
C ASP A 260 -2.93 4.72 -31.11
N LYS A 261 -3.46 5.93 -30.97
CA LYS A 261 -4.84 6.18 -30.49
C LYS A 261 -5.93 5.72 -31.45
N SER A 262 -5.66 5.68 -32.75
CA SER A 262 -6.64 5.27 -33.77
C SER A 262 -6.85 3.76 -33.75
N THR A 263 -5.76 3.01 -33.64
CA THR A 263 -5.79 1.54 -33.59
C THR A 263 -6.01 1.03 -32.17
N LYS A 264 -5.64 1.82 -31.16
CA LYS A 264 -5.46 1.44 -29.75
C LYS A 264 -4.40 0.33 -29.57
N SER A 265 -3.36 0.30 -30.39
CA SER A 265 -2.25 -0.65 -30.24
C SER A 265 -1.48 -0.39 -28.94
N GLU A 266 -0.85 -1.45 -28.42
CA GLU A 266 -0.08 -1.36 -27.17
C GLU A 266 1.34 -0.84 -27.41
N ALA A 267 1.80 0.01 -26.48
CA ALA A 267 3.19 0.40 -26.29
C ALA A 267 3.69 -0.22 -24.98
N LYS A 268 4.75 -1.03 -25.02
CA LYS A 268 5.35 -1.59 -23.82
C LYS A 268 6.47 -0.67 -23.31
N VAL A 269 6.31 -0.12 -22.11
CA VAL A 269 7.25 0.83 -21.50
C VAL A 269 7.94 0.18 -20.30
N GLY A 270 9.27 0.22 -20.29
CA GLY A 270 10.09 -0.29 -19.18
C GLY A 270 9.98 0.59 -17.93
N ALA A 271 10.13 -0.04 -16.77
CA ALA A 271 10.06 0.63 -15.47
C ALA A 271 10.98 1.85 -15.33
N ASP A 272 12.26 1.72 -15.72
CA ASP A 272 13.25 2.79 -15.59
C ASP A 272 12.98 3.98 -16.52
N ASP A 273 12.37 3.74 -17.69
CA ASP A 273 12.03 4.82 -18.62
C ASP A 273 10.95 5.75 -18.06
N LEU A 274 9.91 5.20 -17.44
CA LEU A 274 8.94 6.02 -16.71
C LEU A 274 9.57 6.67 -15.48
N ALA A 275 10.40 5.94 -14.73
CA ALA A 275 11.03 6.43 -13.51
C ALA A 275 11.91 7.69 -13.76
N LYS A 276 12.59 7.76 -14.92
CA LYS A 276 13.33 8.96 -15.37
C LYS A 276 12.43 10.19 -15.43
N TYR A 277 11.27 10.07 -16.08
CA TYR A 277 10.33 11.18 -16.22
C TYR A 277 9.72 11.60 -14.88
N LEU A 278 9.37 10.63 -14.02
CA LEU A 278 8.84 10.92 -12.68
C LEU A 278 9.87 11.66 -11.81
N GLN A 279 11.13 11.23 -11.85
CA GLN A 279 12.23 11.87 -11.13
C GLN A 279 12.44 13.30 -11.62
N GLN A 280 12.52 13.50 -12.94
CA GLN A 280 12.69 14.81 -13.55
C GLN A 280 11.54 15.76 -13.18
N ALA A 281 10.30 15.26 -13.18
CA ALA A 281 9.11 16.02 -12.82
C ALA A 281 9.03 16.39 -11.32
N GLY A 282 9.89 15.81 -10.48
CA GLY A 282 9.86 16.01 -9.03
C GLY A 282 8.69 15.30 -8.34
N VAL A 283 8.21 14.18 -8.89
CA VAL A 283 7.08 13.42 -8.32
C VAL A 283 7.40 12.96 -6.91
N ARG A 284 6.49 13.25 -5.98
CA ARG A 284 6.60 12.93 -4.55
C ARG A 284 5.84 11.64 -4.20
N LEU A 285 4.70 11.41 -4.84
CA LEU A 285 3.93 10.17 -4.74
C LEU A 285 3.59 9.66 -6.14
N ALA A 286 4.01 8.43 -6.44
CA ALA A 286 3.53 7.67 -7.58
C ALA A 286 2.55 6.59 -7.11
N VAL A 287 1.39 6.49 -7.77
CA VAL A 287 0.39 5.44 -7.51
C VAL A 287 0.21 4.63 -8.78
N MET A 288 0.55 3.34 -8.70
CA MET A 288 0.54 2.42 -9.84
C MET A 288 -0.62 1.43 -9.67
N SER A 289 -1.77 1.76 -10.26
CA SER A 289 -2.92 0.85 -10.39
C SER A 289 -2.69 -0.08 -11.60
N ALA A 290 -1.64 -0.90 -11.48
CA ALA A 290 -1.20 -1.83 -12.52
C ALA A 290 -0.65 -3.11 -11.87
N CYS A 291 -1.11 -4.27 -12.34
CA CYS A 291 -0.70 -5.58 -11.84
C CYS A 291 0.83 -5.72 -11.81
N TYR A 292 1.34 -6.37 -10.75
CA TYR A 292 2.77 -6.65 -10.56
C TYR A 292 3.71 -5.43 -10.50
N SER A 293 3.20 -4.20 -10.51
CA SER A 293 4.03 -2.99 -10.33
C SER A 293 4.78 -2.96 -8.99
N GLY A 294 4.29 -3.68 -7.97
CA GLY A 294 4.90 -3.82 -6.65
C GLY A 294 5.76 -5.07 -6.48
N ALA A 295 5.77 -5.96 -7.48
CA ALA A 295 6.53 -7.22 -7.43
C ALA A 295 8.04 -6.93 -7.37
N ARG A 296 8.79 -7.79 -6.67
CA ARG A 296 10.24 -7.66 -6.53
C ARG A 296 10.92 -8.96 -6.92
N ASN A 297 12.07 -8.83 -7.58
CA ASN A 297 12.94 -9.92 -7.92
C ASN A 297 14.22 -9.86 -7.05
N GLU A 298 14.92 -10.99 -6.98
CA GLU A 298 16.12 -11.15 -6.15
C GLU A 298 17.40 -10.66 -6.84
N ARG A 299 17.58 -11.03 -8.11
CA ARG A 299 18.84 -10.84 -8.84
C ARG A 299 19.04 -9.42 -9.35
N TYR A 300 17.98 -8.81 -9.86
CA TYR A 300 17.99 -7.48 -10.48
C TYR A 300 16.92 -6.59 -9.83
N PRO A 301 17.07 -6.28 -8.53
CA PRO A 301 16.01 -5.72 -7.69
C PRO A 301 15.44 -4.39 -8.19
N TRP A 302 16.17 -3.71 -9.07
CA TRP A 302 15.84 -2.40 -9.64
C TRP A 302 15.07 -2.48 -10.96
N ASP A 303 14.95 -3.65 -11.57
CA ASP A 303 14.26 -3.83 -12.86
C ASP A 303 12.73 -3.94 -12.72
N SER A 304 12.24 -4.09 -11.50
CA SER A 304 10.80 -3.98 -11.20
C SER A 304 10.34 -2.53 -11.18
N VAL A 305 9.04 -2.26 -11.40
CA VAL A 305 8.48 -0.89 -11.36
C VAL A 305 8.77 -0.20 -10.02
N ALA A 306 8.39 -0.83 -8.89
CA ALA A 306 8.68 -0.28 -7.57
C ALA A 306 10.19 -0.14 -7.29
N GLY A 307 11.01 -1.09 -7.77
CA GLY A 307 12.46 -1.05 -7.65
C GLY A 307 13.08 0.12 -8.40
N ALA A 308 12.71 0.32 -9.67
CA ALA A 308 13.18 1.41 -10.50
C ALA A 308 12.79 2.77 -9.90
N PHE A 309 11.57 2.91 -9.39
CA PHE A 309 11.10 4.15 -8.77
C PHE A 309 11.90 4.46 -7.51
N ALA A 310 12.16 3.46 -6.67
CA ALA A 310 13.03 3.61 -5.51
C ALA A 310 14.46 4.00 -5.91
N ALA A 311 15.06 3.32 -6.89
CA ALA A 311 16.40 3.62 -7.39
C ALA A 311 16.52 5.07 -7.93
N ARG A 312 15.42 5.61 -8.47
CA ARG A 312 15.31 7.01 -8.90
C ARG A 312 14.88 7.99 -7.79
N ALA A 313 14.92 7.55 -6.54
CA ALA A 313 14.60 8.34 -5.36
C ALA A 313 13.19 8.95 -5.36
N ILE A 314 12.22 8.30 -6.01
CA ILE A 314 10.80 8.66 -5.84
C ILE A 314 10.43 8.45 -4.36
N PRO A 315 9.97 9.49 -3.64
CA PRO A 315 9.84 9.43 -2.17
C PRO A 315 8.84 8.41 -1.66
N ALA A 316 7.71 8.23 -2.37
CA ALA A 316 6.70 7.24 -2.07
C ALA A 316 6.08 6.65 -3.34
N THR A 317 5.88 5.34 -3.31
CA THR A 317 5.21 4.60 -4.39
C THR A 317 4.20 3.63 -3.80
N VAL A 318 2.93 3.77 -4.19
CA VAL A 318 1.90 2.75 -3.99
C VAL A 318 1.84 1.89 -5.25
N ALA A 319 1.93 0.57 -5.10
CA ALA A 319 1.98 -0.35 -6.23
C ALA A 319 1.24 -1.67 -5.91
N MET A 320 0.97 -2.49 -6.92
CA MET A 320 0.25 -3.75 -6.76
C MET A 320 1.22 -4.94 -6.87
N GLN A 321 1.40 -5.72 -5.81
CA GLN A 321 2.36 -6.84 -5.81
C GLN A 321 1.87 -8.08 -6.60
N TYR A 322 0.56 -8.20 -6.80
CA TYR A 322 -0.09 -9.27 -7.58
C TYR A 322 -1.11 -8.68 -8.56
N LYS A 323 -1.84 -9.56 -9.25
CA LYS A 323 -3.07 -9.16 -9.94
C LYS A 323 -4.09 -8.66 -8.93
N VAL A 324 -4.81 -7.61 -9.32
CA VAL A 324 -5.91 -7.01 -8.55
C VAL A 324 -7.18 -7.03 -9.38
N ILE A 325 -8.31 -7.30 -8.73
CA ILE A 325 -9.62 -7.19 -9.37
C ILE A 325 -9.94 -5.70 -9.58
N ASP A 326 -10.22 -5.32 -10.82
CA ASP A 326 -10.47 -3.94 -11.26
C ASP A 326 -11.50 -3.20 -10.38
N SER A 327 -12.65 -3.83 -10.09
CA SER A 327 -13.68 -3.22 -9.22
C SER A 327 -13.21 -2.99 -7.78
N ILE A 328 -12.30 -3.81 -7.26
CA ILE A 328 -11.75 -3.68 -5.91
C ILE A 328 -10.60 -2.66 -5.89
N ALA A 329 -9.79 -2.58 -6.95
CA ALA A 329 -8.81 -1.51 -7.13
C ALA A 329 -9.47 -0.12 -7.14
N ILE A 330 -10.63 0.01 -7.78
CA ILE A 330 -11.42 1.26 -7.76
C ILE A 330 -11.85 1.64 -6.34
N LYS A 331 -12.26 0.67 -5.51
CA LYS A 331 -12.61 0.93 -4.09
C LYS A 331 -11.40 1.44 -3.31
N PHE A 332 -10.25 0.78 -3.47
CA PHE A 332 -8.99 1.23 -2.90
C PHE A 332 -8.67 2.66 -3.31
N THR A 333 -8.66 2.95 -4.62
CA THR A 333 -8.35 4.26 -5.18
C THR A 333 -9.30 5.33 -4.63
N GLN A 334 -10.59 5.04 -4.51
CA GLN A 334 -11.58 5.95 -3.92
C GLN A 334 -11.24 6.29 -2.47
N ALA A 335 -11.04 5.26 -1.64
CA ALA A 335 -10.76 5.40 -0.21
C ALA A 335 -9.41 6.08 0.04
N PHE A 336 -8.38 5.70 -0.70
CA PHE A 336 -7.04 6.26 -0.64
C PHE A 336 -7.03 7.76 -0.95
N TYR A 337 -7.57 8.18 -2.09
CA TYR A 337 -7.59 9.61 -2.43
C TYR A 337 -8.55 10.42 -1.58
N SER A 338 -9.65 9.84 -1.11
CA SER A 338 -10.53 10.50 -0.13
C SER A 338 -9.82 10.76 1.20
N SER A 339 -8.93 9.85 1.61
CA SER A 339 -8.14 10.00 2.84
C SER A 339 -7.09 11.08 2.68
N LEU A 340 -6.31 11.03 1.60
CA LEU A 340 -5.32 12.06 1.29
C LEU A 340 -5.97 13.43 1.14
N SER A 341 -7.12 13.49 0.46
CA SER A 341 -7.87 14.73 0.29
C SER A 341 -8.46 15.24 1.63
N SER A 342 -8.67 14.37 2.60
CA SER A 342 -9.08 14.80 3.94
C SER A 342 -7.91 15.32 4.79
N GLY A 343 -6.66 15.26 4.32
CA GLY A 343 -5.47 15.64 5.08
C GLY A 343 -4.89 14.51 5.93
N LEU A 344 -5.29 13.26 5.67
CA LEU A 344 -4.70 12.10 6.33
C LEU A 344 -3.32 11.75 5.74
N SER A 345 -2.47 11.11 6.54
CA SER A 345 -1.16 10.63 6.08
C SER A 345 -1.28 9.51 5.04
N ILE A 346 -0.19 9.20 4.32
CA ILE A 346 -0.19 8.05 3.40
C ILE A 346 -0.50 6.75 4.16
N ASP A 347 0.01 6.61 5.39
CA ASP A 347 -0.23 5.45 6.23
C ASP A 347 -1.72 5.25 6.52
N GLU A 348 -2.41 6.32 6.95
CA GLU A 348 -3.85 6.30 7.17
C GLU A 348 -4.63 6.01 5.88
N ALA A 349 -4.20 6.60 4.75
CA ALA A 349 -4.80 6.38 3.44
C ALA A 349 -4.63 4.93 2.95
N MET A 350 -3.47 4.31 3.21
CA MET A 350 -3.23 2.89 2.93
C MET A 350 -4.15 2.02 3.77
N SER A 351 -4.21 2.24 5.09
CA SER A 351 -5.07 1.46 5.99
C SER A 351 -6.54 1.54 5.57
N PHE A 352 -7.04 2.75 5.31
CA PHE A 352 -8.41 2.94 4.86
C PHE A 352 -8.67 2.35 3.46
N GLY A 353 -7.69 2.48 2.55
CA GLY A 353 -7.71 1.83 1.25
C GLY A 353 -7.87 0.32 1.36
N ARG A 354 -7.07 -0.34 2.21
CA ARG A 354 -7.13 -1.80 2.42
C ARG A 354 -8.46 -2.25 3.02
N LEU A 355 -8.97 -1.52 4.02
CA LEU A 355 -10.29 -1.79 4.60
C LEU A 355 -11.42 -1.67 3.57
N SER A 356 -11.31 -0.75 2.60
CA SER A 356 -12.32 -0.60 1.54
C SER A 356 -12.31 -1.76 0.53
N MET A 357 -11.20 -2.49 0.42
CA MET A 357 -11.06 -3.70 -0.40
C MET A 357 -11.55 -4.95 0.34
N TYR A 358 -11.71 -4.84 1.65
CA TYR A 358 -12.19 -5.93 2.48
C TYR A 358 -13.69 -6.12 2.24
N GLU A 359 -14.01 -7.22 1.56
CA GLU A 359 -15.37 -7.72 1.31
C GLU A 359 -15.48 -9.07 2.01
N GLU A 360 -16.57 -9.26 2.77
CA GLU A 360 -17.05 -10.50 3.43
C GLU A 360 -15.97 -11.48 3.93
N ALA A 361 -15.88 -11.66 5.25
CA ALA A 361 -15.02 -12.69 5.83
C ALA A 361 -15.45 -14.08 5.30
N ALA A 362 -14.47 -14.95 5.01
CA ALA A 362 -14.75 -16.35 4.77
C ALA A 362 -15.64 -16.90 5.90
N ALA A 363 -16.77 -17.54 5.54
CA ALA A 363 -17.75 -18.04 6.50
C ALA A 363 -17.12 -19.07 7.47
N ASP A 364 -16.12 -19.81 6.98
CA ASP A 364 -15.34 -20.77 7.74
C ASP A 364 -13.85 -20.77 7.33
N LEU A 365 -13.01 -21.47 8.09
CA LEU A 365 -11.56 -21.51 7.90
C LEU A 365 -11.12 -22.17 6.57
N ASP A 366 -11.92 -23.05 6.00
CA ASP A 366 -11.57 -23.84 4.82
C ASP A 366 -12.15 -23.23 3.52
N SER A 367 -12.93 -22.16 3.65
CA SER A 367 -13.37 -21.34 2.53
C SER A 367 -12.23 -20.47 1.94
N VAL A 368 -12.26 -20.29 0.62
CA VAL A 368 -11.38 -19.35 -0.10
C VAL A 368 -11.70 -17.93 0.34
N VAL A 369 -10.67 -17.16 0.70
CA VAL A 369 -10.82 -15.83 1.27
C VAL A 369 -10.40 -14.73 0.29
N ASN A 370 -11.03 -13.56 0.40
CA ASN A 370 -10.58 -12.36 -0.28
C ASN A 370 -9.20 -11.91 0.27
N VAL A 371 -8.22 -11.84 -0.61
CA VAL A 371 -6.84 -11.40 -0.31
C VAL A 371 -6.49 -10.07 -0.97
N GLU A 372 -7.42 -9.41 -1.64
CA GLU A 372 -7.15 -8.20 -2.42
C GLU A 372 -6.59 -7.05 -1.56
N TRP A 373 -6.99 -6.95 -0.30
CA TRP A 373 -6.50 -5.95 0.67
C TRP A 373 -4.98 -6.02 0.91
N GLY A 374 -4.34 -7.16 0.69
CA GLY A 374 -2.89 -7.29 0.83
C GLY A 374 -2.13 -7.00 -0.47
N VAL A 375 -2.81 -6.76 -1.60
CA VAL A 375 -2.16 -6.49 -2.89
C VAL A 375 -1.49 -5.12 -2.97
N PRO A 376 -2.08 -4.02 -2.46
CA PRO A 376 -1.42 -2.72 -2.44
C PRO A 376 -0.27 -2.68 -1.44
N VAL A 377 0.91 -2.38 -1.94
CA VAL A 377 2.14 -2.22 -1.17
C VAL A 377 2.62 -0.78 -1.21
N LEU A 378 3.17 -0.30 -0.10
CA LEU A 378 3.73 1.04 0.02
C LEU A 378 5.24 0.95 0.15
N TYR A 379 5.96 1.46 -0.86
CA TYR A 379 7.38 1.77 -0.74
C TYR A 379 7.51 3.24 -0.35
N SER A 380 8.16 3.54 0.77
CA SER A 380 8.34 4.94 1.17
C SER A 380 9.61 5.19 1.98
N ARG A 381 10.27 6.30 1.63
CA ARG A 381 11.39 6.88 2.37
C ARG A 381 11.00 8.22 3.03
N LEU A 382 9.72 8.61 2.97
CA LEU A 382 9.24 9.84 3.60
C LEU A 382 9.28 9.74 5.13
N PRO A 383 9.88 10.73 5.83
CA PRO A 383 9.76 10.87 7.27
C PRO A 383 8.28 11.05 7.65
N GLY A 384 7.79 10.30 8.63
CA GLY A 384 6.42 10.44 9.12
C GLY A 384 5.31 10.05 8.13
N GLY A 385 5.63 9.60 6.90
CA GLY A 385 4.62 9.29 5.86
C GLY A 385 3.85 10.53 5.37
N ILE A 386 4.38 11.72 5.64
CA ILE A 386 3.75 13.00 5.34
C ILE A 386 4.14 13.42 3.92
N LEU A 387 3.14 13.53 3.04
CA LEU A 387 3.33 14.07 1.69
C LEU A 387 3.36 15.59 1.68
N VAL A 388 2.46 16.23 2.43
CA VAL A 388 2.28 17.68 2.44
C VAL A 388 2.15 18.08 3.91
N PRO A 389 3.22 18.58 4.55
CA PRO A 389 3.21 18.94 5.97
C PRO A 389 2.04 19.85 6.35
N GLU A 390 1.72 20.82 5.51
CA GLU A 390 0.61 21.76 5.71
C GLU A 390 -0.76 21.09 5.71
N LEU A 391 -0.94 19.97 4.98
CA LEU A 391 -2.16 19.17 5.06
C LEU A 391 -2.22 18.40 6.38
N ALA A 392 -1.08 17.86 6.80
CA ALA A 392 -0.98 17.00 7.96
C ALA A 392 -1.18 17.78 9.28
N GLU A 393 -0.73 19.04 9.33
CA GLU A 393 -0.93 19.95 10.45
C GLU A 393 -2.37 20.47 10.60
N ARG A 394 -3.18 20.38 9.54
CA ARG A 394 -4.55 20.94 9.52
C ARG A 394 -5.58 19.87 9.81
N GLU A 395 -6.35 20.09 10.87
CA GLU A 395 -7.43 19.18 11.24
C GLU A 395 -8.73 19.51 10.48
N THR A 396 -9.11 18.68 9.51
CA THR A 396 -10.40 18.78 8.82
C THR A 396 -11.48 17.98 9.53
N GLU A 397 -12.75 18.39 9.43
CA GLU A 397 -13.86 17.64 10.01
C GLU A 397 -14.01 16.24 9.38
N THR A 398 -13.72 16.12 8.08
CA THR A 398 -13.70 14.83 7.38
C THR A 398 -12.59 13.92 7.90
N ALA A 399 -11.38 14.45 8.15
CA ALA A 399 -10.29 13.67 8.76
C ALA A 399 -10.68 13.16 10.14
N LYS A 400 -11.32 13.99 10.98
CA LYS A 400 -11.84 13.54 12.29
C LYS A 400 -12.84 12.40 12.13
N GLN A 401 -13.80 12.54 11.22
CA GLN A 401 -14.82 11.52 10.99
C GLN A 401 -14.21 10.21 10.49
N ILE A 402 -13.27 10.26 9.55
CA ILE A 402 -12.56 9.06 9.08
C ILE A 402 -11.77 8.42 10.24
N ARG A 403 -11.04 9.21 11.05
CA ARG A 403 -10.31 8.70 12.23
C ARG A 403 -11.24 8.06 13.25
N MET A 404 -12.37 8.68 13.56
CA MET A 404 -13.39 8.12 14.46
C MET A 404 -13.95 6.80 13.93
N ALA A 405 -14.31 6.74 12.65
CA ALA A 405 -14.82 5.52 12.01
C ALA A 405 -13.79 4.39 12.03
N ILE A 406 -12.53 4.73 11.79
CA ILE A 406 -11.38 3.83 11.88
C ILE A 406 -11.21 3.31 13.32
N GLN A 407 -11.22 4.18 14.33
CA GLN A 407 -11.04 3.80 15.73
C GLN A 407 -12.16 2.90 16.24
N GLN A 408 -13.41 3.18 15.85
CA GLN A 408 -14.58 2.43 16.33
C GLN A 408 -14.80 1.11 15.59
N THR A 409 -14.06 0.84 14.51
CA THR A 409 -14.01 -0.50 13.91
C THR A 409 -13.25 -1.49 14.82
N VAL A 410 -12.56 -0.99 15.86
CA VAL A 410 -11.74 -1.75 16.79
C VAL A 410 -12.24 -1.54 18.22
N ASP A 411 -13.37 -2.13 18.59
CA ASP A 411 -13.66 -2.47 19.98
C ASP A 411 -14.68 -3.62 20.04
N THR A 412 -14.45 -4.55 20.95
CA THR A 412 -15.02 -5.91 21.07
C THR A 412 -16.54 -6.02 20.94
N ILE A 413 -17.01 -7.14 20.39
CA ILE A 413 -18.35 -7.27 19.81
C ILE A 413 -19.15 -8.52 20.34
N GLU A 414 -20.37 -8.35 20.89
CA GLU A 414 -21.28 -9.42 21.41
C GLU A 414 -22.76 -9.38 20.90
N GLU A 415 -23.19 -10.40 20.15
CA GLU A 415 -24.58 -10.74 19.68
C GLU A 415 -25.20 -10.00 18.46
N THR A 416 -26.20 -10.64 17.83
CA THR A 416 -26.47 -10.79 16.37
C THR A 416 -27.05 -9.59 15.57
N GLY A 417 -26.47 -9.31 14.39
CA GLY A 417 -26.95 -8.34 13.38
C GLY A 417 -25.94 -8.08 12.23
N GLU A 418 -26.33 -7.33 11.19
CA GLU A 418 -25.45 -6.92 10.07
C GLU A 418 -24.64 -5.66 10.43
N VAL A 419 -23.30 -5.70 10.31
CA VAL A 419 -22.42 -4.55 10.60
C VAL A 419 -21.82 -4.01 9.31
N ILE A 420 -22.25 -2.81 8.94
CA ILE A 420 -21.58 -2.00 7.93
C ILE A 420 -20.53 -1.17 8.69
N GLY A 421 -19.26 -1.58 8.61
CA GLY A 421 -18.15 -0.96 9.34
C GLY A 421 -18.12 0.54 9.13
N ILE A 422 -18.28 0.97 7.87
CA ILE A 422 -18.38 2.39 7.52
C ILE A 422 -19.37 2.58 6.35
N LYS A 423 -20.55 3.17 6.61
CA LYS A 423 -21.48 3.61 5.55
C LYS A 423 -21.25 5.10 5.28
N GLY A 424 -20.49 5.39 4.23
CA GLY A 424 -20.21 6.75 3.81
C GLY A 424 -21.29 7.27 2.87
N LYS A 425 -22.02 8.32 3.26
CA LYS A 425 -22.78 9.13 2.30
C LYS A 425 -22.02 10.43 2.08
N LEU A 426 -21.62 10.66 0.84
CA LEU A 426 -21.04 11.93 0.42
C LEU A 426 -22.14 13.02 0.47
N GLU A 427 -22.05 13.96 1.40
CA GLU A 427 -22.95 15.13 1.51
C GLU A 427 -22.12 16.41 1.55
N LYS A 428 -22.29 17.28 0.54
CA LYS A 428 -21.67 18.62 0.45
C LYS A 428 -20.15 18.62 0.68
N GLY A 429 -19.43 17.67 0.09
CA GLY A 429 -17.97 17.58 0.19
C GLY A 429 -17.44 17.09 1.53
N SER A 430 -18.31 16.52 2.37
CA SER A 430 -17.95 15.82 3.59
C SER A 430 -18.56 14.42 3.59
N TYR A 431 -17.88 13.45 4.17
CA TYR A 431 -18.47 12.13 4.37
C TYR A 431 -19.38 12.20 5.58
N LYS A 432 -20.70 12.17 5.39
CA LYS A 432 -21.59 11.82 6.50
C LYS A 432 -21.46 10.32 6.72
N ILE A 433 -20.51 9.96 7.57
CA ILE A 433 -20.34 8.59 8.04
C ILE A 433 -21.52 8.31 8.95
N LYS A 434 -22.48 7.52 8.46
CA LYS A 434 -23.54 6.96 9.31
C LYS A 434 -23.07 5.58 9.72
N GLN A 435 -22.56 5.51 10.92
CA GLN A 435 -22.22 4.24 11.54
C GLN A 435 -23.48 3.61 12.12
N LYS A 436 -23.65 2.31 11.90
CA LYS A 436 -24.58 1.50 12.70
C LYS A 436 -23.72 0.47 13.41
N VAL A 437 -23.30 0.80 14.63
CA VAL A 437 -22.56 -0.13 15.49
C VAL A 437 -23.59 -1.08 16.08
N GLY A 438 -23.67 -2.27 15.49
CA GLY A 438 -24.28 -3.43 16.10
C GLY A 438 -23.19 -4.42 16.45
N THR A 439 -23.49 -5.35 17.33
CA THR A 439 -22.54 -6.37 17.74
C THR A 439 -22.60 -7.67 16.87
N ILE A 440 -21.70 -8.67 17.01
CA ILE A 440 -21.52 -9.88 16.19
C ILE A 440 -20.91 -11.00 17.06
N LYS A 441 -21.62 -12.13 17.18
CA LYS A 441 -21.09 -13.49 17.41
C LYS A 441 -21.82 -14.43 16.43
N GLY A 442 -21.09 -15.26 15.67
CA GLY A 442 -21.60 -16.10 14.57
C GLY A 442 -21.02 -15.70 13.19
N GLU A 443 -21.55 -16.25 12.09
CA GLU A 443 -21.24 -15.82 10.71
C GLU A 443 -21.80 -14.41 10.45
N GLY A 444 -21.13 -13.41 11.00
CA GLY A 444 -21.50 -12.00 10.86
C GLY A 444 -20.86 -11.37 9.63
N LYS A 445 -21.67 -10.61 8.90
CA LYS A 445 -21.27 -9.85 7.73
C LYS A 445 -20.61 -8.53 8.16
N LEU A 446 -19.31 -8.39 7.91
CA LEU A 446 -18.58 -7.12 7.97
C LEU A 446 -18.47 -6.55 6.56
N VAL A 447 -19.13 -5.41 6.33
CA VAL A 447 -18.93 -4.62 5.10
C VAL A 447 -17.98 -3.47 5.44
N GLY A 448 -16.71 -3.56 5.00
CA GLY A 448 -15.67 -2.58 5.36
C GLY A 448 -16.02 -1.15 4.94
N TRP A 449 -16.60 -0.98 3.75
CA TRP A 449 -17.04 0.31 3.24
C TRP A 449 -18.18 0.15 2.23
N GLU A 450 -19.31 0.79 2.49
CA GLU A 450 -20.43 0.87 1.55
C GLU A 450 -20.75 2.33 1.23
N THR A 451 -20.71 2.68 -0.06
CA THR A 451 -21.18 4.00 -0.54
C THR A 451 -22.41 3.81 -1.40
N ASN A 452 -23.49 4.50 -1.07
CA ASN A 452 -24.60 4.61 -2.01
C ASN A 452 -24.18 5.55 -3.14
N SER A 453 -24.11 5.02 -4.37
CA SER A 453 -24.12 5.86 -5.57
C SER A 453 -25.57 6.27 -5.84
N LEU A 454 -25.79 7.57 -6.02
CA LEU A 454 -26.86 8.06 -6.88
C LEU A 454 -26.24 8.31 -8.25
#